data_AF-A0A0L6TC78-F1
#
_entry.id   AF-A0A0L6TC78-F1
#
_cell.length_a   1.000
_cell.length_b   1.000
_cell.length_c   1.000
_cell.angle_alpha   90.00
_cell.angle_beta   90.00
_cell.angle_gamma   90.00
#
_symmetry.space_group_name_H-M   'P 1'
#
loop_
_entity.id
_entity.type
_entity.pdbx_description
1 polymer ?
#
loop_
_entity_poly.entity_id
_entity_poly.type
_entity_poly.pdbx_seq_one_letter_code
_entity_poly.pdbx_strand_id
1 'polypeptide(L)'
;MAKWTAFPHDATAYTYDPATLKKKWVRLHTGDCEPLPKDNKLLAAWALFHAGEFQKAFDAGLKAGGAGITVANKAQTIYATYLEKSEKAKLAHFMEAAERAEAQAAEDPKNANAHYLMALALGRYSQGISVAKALAQGLGGKVKAALETAIKLQPKHADAHIALASFHAEVIDKVGSLLGRTQGASKDTGLSLYKAALKLNPTSAVAMVEYANGLVMLEGDKKMKEATKLYDDAAASDPMDAMERLDVEMAKAELED
;
A
#
# COMPACT_ATOMS: atom_id res chain seq x y z
N MET A 1 16.65 0.88 19.24
CA MET A 1 16.03 1.42 18.01
C MET A 1 15.41 2.76 18.35
N ALA A 2 15.40 3.73 17.41
CA ALA A 2 14.71 4.99 17.62
C ALA A 2 13.20 4.75 17.77
N LYS A 3 12.53 5.54 18.60
CA LYS A 3 11.08 5.49 18.78
C LYS A 3 10.41 6.03 17.51
N TRP A 4 9.43 5.31 16.97
CA TRP A 4 8.69 5.74 15.78
C TRP A 4 7.84 6.98 16.09
N THR A 5 7.73 7.88 15.11
CA THR A 5 6.78 9.01 15.18
C THR A 5 5.37 8.49 15.37
N ALA A 6 4.64 9.04 16.35
CA ALA A 6 3.27 8.64 16.63
C ALA A 6 2.30 9.13 15.55
N PHE A 7 1.20 8.41 15.35
CA PHE A 7 0.07 8.88 14.56
C PHE A 7 -0.46 10.22 15.13
N PRO A 8 -0.57 11.28 14.31
CA PRO A 8 -0.75 12.64 14.81
C PRO A 8 -2.21 13.06 15.01
N HIS A 9 -3.19 12.20 14.70
CA HIS A 9 -4.62 12.50 14.82
C HIS A 9 -5.28 11.72 15.97
N ASP A 10 -6.49 12.13 16.35
CA ASP A 10 -7.28 11.39 17.34
C ASP A 10 -7.61 9.98 16.84
N ALA A 11 -7.13 8.97 17.56
CA ALA A 11 -7.33 7.55 17.26
C ALA A 11 -8.52 6.92 17.99
N THR A 12 -9.28 7.69 18.79
CA THR A 12 -10.41 7.18 19.57
C THR A 12 -11.45 6.48 18.69
N ALA A 13 -11.74 7.04 17.51
CA ALA A 13 -12.66 6.46 16.54
C ALA A 13 -12.18 5.14 15.90
N TYR A 14 -10.87 4.86 15.95
CA TYR A 14 -10.24 3.69 15.34
C TYR A 14 -9.84 2.62 16.36
N THR A 15 -10.10 2.86 17.65
CA THR A 15 -9.82 1.90 18.71
C THR A 15 -10.98 0.91 18.84
N TYR A 16 -10.75 -0.33 18.42
CA TYR A 16 -11.77 -1.36 18.39
C TYR A 16 -11.54 -2.44 19.45
N ASP A 17 -12.60 -2.77 20.20
CA ASP A 17 -12.62 -4.01 20.97
C ASP A 17 -12.63 -5.24 20.02
N PRO A 18 -12.26 -6.45 20.51
CA PRO A 18 -12.19 -7.64 19.66
C PRO A 18 -13.49 -8.00 18.94
N ALA A 19 -14.66 -7.76 19.53
CA ALA A 19 -15.95 -8.08 18.91
C ALA A 19 -16.30 -7.08 17.81
N THR A 20 -16.06 -5.79 18.05
CA THR A 20 -16.23 -4.72 17.06
C THR A 20 -15.27 -4.88 15.89
N LEU A 21 -14.00 -5.19 16.15
CA LEU A 21 -13.00 -5.44 15.11
C LEU A 21 -13.40 -6.59 14.20
N LYS A 22 -13.84 -7.73 14.77
CA LYS A 22 -14.33 -8.88 13.98
C LYS A 22 -15.50 -8.51 13.06
N LYS A 23 -16.42 -7.65 13.51
CA LYS A 23 -17.56 -7.17 12.70
C LYS A 23 -17.12 -6.24 11.57
N LYS A 24 -16.10 -5.40 11.81
CA LYS A 24 -15.57 -4.44 10.82
C LYS A 24 -14.53 -5.04 9.88
N TRP A 25 -14.01 -6.23 10.19
CA TRP A 25 -12.88 -6.86 9.51
C TRP A 25 -12.97 -6.82 7.98
N VAL A 26 -14.11 -7.24 7.42
CA VAL A 26 -14.29 -7.29 5.96
C VAL A 26 -14.14 -5.90 5.32
N ARG A 27 -14.62 -4.83 5.98
CA ARG A 27 -14.49 -3.47 5.46
C ARG A 27 -13.07 -2.92 5.61
N LEU A 28 -12.42 -3.18 6.73
CA LEU A 28 -11.03 -2.79 6.99
C LEU A 28 -10.03 -3.48 6.05
N HIS A 29 -10.37 -4.70 5.62
CA HIS A 29 -9.56 -5.53 4.74
C HIS A 29 -10.19 -5.74 3.37
N THR A 30 -11.02 -4.79 2.89
CA THR A 30 -11.55 -4.86 1.51
C THR A 30 -10.43 -4.72 0.49
N GLY A 31 -9.39 -3.94 0.79
CA GLY A 31 -8.25 -3.68 -0.10
C GLY A 31 -7.28 -4.85 -0.24
N ASP A 32 -6.94 -5.49 0.87
CA ASP A 32 -5.92 -6.55 0.95
C ASP A 32 -6.51 -7.95 1.14
N CYS A 33 -7.82 -8.05 1.38
CA CYS A 33 -8.52 -9.29 1.61
C CYS A 33 -7.85 -10.20 2.67
N GLU A 34 -7.18 -9.60 3.67
CA GLU A 34 -6.53 -10.35 4.76
C GLU A 34 -7.57 -11.21 5.50
N PRO A 35 -7.31 -12.51 5.74
CA PRO A 35 -8.25 -13.36 6.45
C PRO A 35 -8.34 -12.97 7.93
N LEU A 36 -9.55 -13.06 8.49
CA LEU A 36 -9.77 -12.83 9.91
C LEU A 36 -8.92 -13.80 10.77
N PRO A 37 -8.04 -13.31 11.66
CA PRO A 37 -7.24 -14.15 12.53
C PRO A 37 -8.10 -14.99 13.47
N LYS A 38 -7.73 -16.26 13.62
CA LYS A 38 -8.29 -17.14 14.67
C LYS A 38 -7.62 -16.91 16.02
N ASP A 39 -6.35 -16.50 16.01
CA ASP A 39 -5.58 -16.22 17.22
C ASP A 39 -5.87 -14.81 17.75
N ASN A 40 -6.16 -14.72 19.05
CA ASN A 40 -6.54 -13.45 19.69
C ASN A 40 -5.35 -12.48 19.81
N LYS A 41 -4.10 -12.96 19.86
CA LYS A 41 -2.92 -12.07 19.92
C LYS A 41 -2.68 -11.42 18.56
N LEU A 42 -2.85 -12.17 17.48
CA LEU A 42 -2.79 -11.63 16.13
C LEU A 42 -3.93 -10.64 15.87
N LEU A 43 -5.15 -10.93 16.32
CA LEU A 43 -6.25 -9.97 16.26
C LEU A 43 -5.94 -8.68 17.02
N ALA A 44 -5.28 -8.77 18.19
CA ALA A 44 -4.85 -7.60 18.95
C ALA A 44 -3.73 -6.81 18.25
N ALA A 45 -2.83 -7.47 17.52
CA ALA A 45 -1.82 -6.80 16.70
C ALA A 45 -2.47 -5.98 15.58
N TRP A 46 -3.50 -6.52 14.93
CA TRP A 46 -4.29 -5.76 13.96
C TRP A 46 -5.09 -4.62 14.57
N ALA A 47 -5.65 -4.80 15.78
CA ALA A 47 -6.29 -3.70 16.51
C ALA A 47 -5.33 -2.52 16.74
N LEU A 48 -4.07 -2.80 17.09
CA LEU A 48 -3.02 -1.78 17.22
C LEU A 48 -2.74 -1.08 15.87
N PHE A 49 -2.67 -1.85 14.78
CA PHE A 49 -2.48 -1.29 13.44
C PHE A 49 -3.60 -0.30 13.08
N HIS A 50 -4.87 -0.71 13.22
CA HIS A 50 -6.00 0.15 12.89
C HIS A 50 -6.07 1.40 13.78
N ALA A 51 -5.62 1.32 15.03
CA ALA A 51 -5.54 2.46 15.94
C ALA A 51 -4.32 3.39 15.68
N GLY A 52 -3.49 3.12 14.68
CA GLY A 52 -2.30 3.93 14.36
C GLY A 52 -1.12 3.71 15.30
N GLU A 53 -1.19 2.68 16.14
CA GLU A 53 -0.11 2.25 17.04
C GLU A 53 0.91 1.38 16.28
N PHE A 54 1.41 1.90 15.16
CA PHE A 54 2.16 1.14 14.16
C PHE A 54 3.39 0.44 14.74
N GLN A 55 4.15 1.07 15.63
CA GLN A 55 5.31 0.44 16.26
C GLN A 55 4.89 -0.74 17.14
N LYS A 56 3.81 -0.60 17.92
CA LYS A 56 3.30 -1.69 18.77
C LYS A 56 2.73 -2.82 17.90
N ALA A 57 2.05 -2.50 16.80
CA ALA A 57 1.54 -3.48 15.85
C ALA A 57 2.68 -4.27 15.20
N PHE A 58 3.76 -3.57 14.81
CA PHE A 58 4.99 -4.17 14.31
C PHE A 58 5.61 -5.15 15.30
N ASP A 59 5.87 -4.70 16.53
CA ASP A 59 6.48 -5.54 17.56
C ASP A 59 5.61 -6.76 17.90
N ALA A 60 4.28 -6.57 17.99
CA ALA A 60 3.33 -7.64 18.26
C ALA A 60 3.26 -8.66 17.11
N GLY A 61 3.27 -8.18 15.85
CA GLY A 61 3.29 -9.03 14.66
C GLY A 61 4.55 -9.87 14.55
N LEU A 62 5.73 -9.26 14.76
CA LEU A 62 7.01 -9.98 14.79
C LEU A 62 7.03 -11.05 15.89
N LYS A 63 6.52 -10.71 17.07
CA LYS A 63 6.43 -11.66 18.18
C LYS A 63 5.49 -12.84 17.90
N ALA A 64 4.43 -12.62 17.12
CA ALA A 64 3.50 -13.68 16.74
C ALA A 64 4.09 -14.61 15.67
N GLY A 65 4.94 -14.11 14.77
CA GLY A 65 5.48 -14.88 13.65
C GLY A 65 4.40 -15.36 12.68
N GLY A 66 4.75 -16.17 11.68
CA GLY A 66 3.79 -16.72 10.71
C GLY A 66 2.89 -15.64 10.08
N ALA A 67 1.57 -15.76 10.27
CA ALA A 67 0.60 -14.75 9.79
C ALA A 67 0.77 -13.36 10.46
N GLY A 68 1.39 -13.28 11.65
CA GLY A 68 1.72 -12.01 12.29
C GLY A 68 2.80 -11.20 11.59
N ILE A 69 3.60 -11.82 10.73
CA ILE A 69 4.56 -11.10 9.90
C ILE A 69 3.85 -10.17 8.90
N THR A 70 2.62 -10.51 8.46
CA THR A 70 1.83 -9.66 7.56
C THR A 70 1.53 -8.30 8.20
N VAL A 71 0.98 -8.26 9.42
CA VAL A 71 0.70 -6.99 10.11
C VAL A 71 1.97 -6.23 10.45
N ALA A 72 3.08 -6.94 10.74
CA ALA A 72 4.36 -6.28 10.98
C ALA A 72 4.86 -5.54 9.73
N ASN A 73 4.90 -6.23 8.58
CA ASN A 73 5.32 -5.63 7.32
C ASN A 73 4.41 -4.45 6.95
N LYS A 74 3.08 -4.62 7.06
CA LYS A 74 2.14 -3.53 6.77
C LYS A 74 2.35 -2.33 7.69
N ALA A 75 2.47 -2.53 9.00
CA ALA A 75 2.71 -1.46 9.96
C ALA A 75 4.00 -0.68 9.66
N GLN A 76 5.10 -1.39 9.36
CA GLN A 76 6.38 -0.77 9.05
C GLN A 76 6.33 0.03 7.74
N THR A 77 5.72 -0.52 6.69
CA THR A 77 5.60 0.16 5.39
C THR A 77 4.70 1.39 5.47
N ILE A 78 3.57 1.32 6.17
CA ILE A 78 2.69 2.49 6.37
C ILE A 78 3.38 3.54 7.22
N TYR A 79 4.01 3.16 8.34
CA TYR A 79 4.80 4.11 9.14
C TYR A 79 5.86 4.84 8.30
N ALA A 80 6.65 4.10 7.52
CA ALA A 80 7.71 4.67 6.69
C ALA A 80 7.17 5.58 5.58
N THR A 81 5.98 5.29 5.04
CA THR A 81 5.34 6.09 4.00
C THR A 81 4.89 7.46 4.53
N TYR A 82 4.26 7.49 5.70
CA TYR A 82 3.55 8.69 6.17
C TYR A 82 4.23 9.44 7.31
N LEU A 83 4.97 8.76 8.19
CA LEU A 83 5.32 9.30 9.52
C LEU A 83 6.82 9.36 9.81
N GLU A 84 7.63 8.53 9.14
CA GLU A 84 9.09 8.65 9.21
C GLU A 84 9.54 9.93 8.50
N LYS A 85 10.47 10.68 9.09
CA LYS A 85 10.92 11.99 8.57
C LYS A 85 12.30 11.91 7.95
N SER A 86 13.10 10.93 8.34
CA SER A 86 14.43 10.72 7.77
C SER A 86 14.33 9.87 6.50
N GLU A 87 14.66 10.45 5.35
CA GLU A 87 14.72 9.71 4.08
C GLU A 87 15.60 8.47 4.16
N LYS A 88 16.72 8.54 4.87
CA LYS A 88 17.59 7.38 5.11
C LYS A 88 16.86 6.27 5.88
N ALA A 89 16.10 6.63 6.92
CA ALA A 89 15.36 5.66 7.72
C ALA A 89 14.17 5.09 6.96
N LYS A 90 13.44 5.90 6.17
CA LYS A 90 12.38 5.43 5.27
C LYS A 90 12.88 4.32 4.35
N LEU A 91 13.96 4.58 3.63
CA LEU A 91 14.55 3.61 2.70
C LEU A 91 14.99 2.32 3.40
N ALA A 92 15.56 2.43 4.61
CA ALA A 92 15.91 1.26 5.41
C ALA A 92 14.68 0.44 5.81
N HIS A 93 13.63 1.10 6.31
CA HIS A 93 12.38 0.42 6.69
C HIS A 93 11.69 -0.27 5.51
N PHE A 94 11.67 0.35 4.33
CA PHE A 94 11.13 -0.30 3.14
C PHE A 94 11.93 -1.54 2.74
N MET A 95 13.26 -1.49 2.80
CA MET A 95 14.08 -2.66 2.49
C MET A 95 13.88 -3.78 3.51
N GLU A 96 13.89 -3.46 4.81
CA GLU A 96 13.64 -4.43 5.89
C GLU A 96 12.28 -5.12 5.75
N ALA A 97 11.22 -4.37 5.43
CA ALA A 97 9.89 -4.92 5.21
C ALA A 97 9.84 -5.79 3.95
N ALA A 98 10.49 -5.37 2.86
CA ALA A 98 10.58 -6.14 1.63
C ALA A 98 11.29 -7.48 1.81
N GLU A 99 12.45 -7.49 2.48
CA GLU A 99 13.22 -8.71 2.76
C GLU A 99 12.43 -9.67 3.64
N ARG A 100 11.74 -9.16 4.66
CA ARG A 100 10.90 -9.97 5.54
C ARG A 100 9.68 -10.53 4.82
N ALA A 101 9.04 -9.73 3.97
CA ALA A 101 7.90 -10.16 3.16
C ALA A 101 8.32 -11.21 2.10
N GLU A 102 9.50 -11.07 1.51
CA GLU A 102 10.09 -12.07 0.61
C GLU A 102 10.33 -13.40 1.33
N ALA A 103 10.92 -13.36 2.52
CA ALA A 103 11.10 -14.55 3.35
C ALA A 103 9.75 -15.20 3.70
N GLN A 104 8.75 -14.41 4.09
CA GLN A 104 7.40 -14.88 4.36
C GLN A 104 6.75 -15.52 3.12
N ALA A 105 6.92 -14.94 1.93
CA ALA A 105 6.41 -15.48 0.68
C ALA A 105 7.15 -16.77 0.26
N ALA A 106 8.42 -16.93 0.64
CA ALA A 106 9.15 -18.18 0.43
C ALA A 106 8.64 -19.31 1.36
N GLU A 107 8.31 -18.99 2.61
CA GLU A 107 7.77 -19.94 3.58
C GLU A 107 6.30 -20.29 3.33
N ASP A 108 5.49 -19.32 2.93
CA ASP A 108 4.09 -19.50 2.55
C ASP A 108 3.80 -18.89 1.17
N PRO A 109 4.12 -19.60 0.07
CA PRO A 109 3.97 -19.10 -1.29
C PRO A 109 2.53 -18.78 -1.70
N LYS A 110 1.53 -19.24 -0.93
CA LYS A 110 0.10 -18.98 -1.18
C LYS A 110 -0.42 -17.74 -0.46
N ASN A 111 0.40 -17.10 0.37
CA ASN A 111 0.05 -15.86 1.04
C ASN A 111 0.14 -14.67 0.07
N ALA A 112 -1.01 -14.26 -0.49
CA ALA A 112 -1.07 -13.12 -1.40
C ALA A 112 -0.52 -11.83 -0.77
N ASN A 113 -0.75 -11.61 0.53
CA ASN A 113 -0.30 -10.41 1.24
C ASN A 113 1.21 -10.38 1.48
N ALA A 114 1.89 -11.52 1.57
CA ALA A 114 3.35 -11.55 1.60
C ALA A 114 3.94 -11.03 0.26
N HIS A 115 3.40 -11.48 -0.88
CA HIS A 115 3.81 -10.97 -2.20
C HIS A 115 3.46 -9.49 -2.38
N TYR A 116 2.25 -9.09 -2.01
CA TYR A 116 1.80 -7.70 -2.10
C TYR A 116 2.66 -6.76 -1.24
N LEU A 117 2.92 -7.09 0.03
CA LEU A 117 3.70 -6.23 0.93
C LEU A 117 5.16 -6.16 0.51
N MET A 118 5.73 -7.24 -0.04
CA MET A 118 7.06 -7.18 -0.67
C MET A 118 7.06 -6.16 -1.82
N ALA A 119 6.07 -6.23 -2.70
CA ALA A 119 5.97 -5.32 -3.84
C ALA A 119 5.73 -3.87 -3.42
N LEU A 120 4.84 -3.63 -2.44
CA LEU A 120 4.52 -2.31 -1.91
C LEU A 120 5.79 -1.67 -1.32
N ALA A 121 6.51 -2.40 -0.47
CA ALA A 121 7.72 -1.90 0.15
C ALA A 121 8.84 -1.62 -0.88
N LEU A 122 9.07 -2.52 -1.84
CA LEU A 122 10.03 -2.30 -2.92
C LEU A 122 9.63 -1.15 -3.86
N GLY A 123 8.33 -0.97 -4.11
CA GLY A 123 7.79 0.14 -4.89
C GLY A 123 8.08 1.47 -4.22
N ARG A 124 7.74 1.61 -2.93
CA ARG A 124 8.04 2.82 -2.14
C ARG A 124 9.56 3.07 -2.00
N TYR A 125 10.36 2.02 -1.80
CA TYR A 125 11.83 2.14 -1.85
C TYR A 125 12.32 2.67 -3.21
N SER A 126 11.75 2.17 -4.31
CA SER A 126 12.12 2.58 -5.67
C SER A 126 11.78 4.04 -5.96
N GLN A 127 10.71 4.58 -5.37
CA GLN A 127 10.33 6.00 -5.47
C GLN A 127 11.35 6.92 -4.78
N GLY A 128 12.05 6.44 -3.74
CA GLY A 128 13.06 7.22 -3.01
C GLY A 128 14.50 7.08 -3.52
N ILE A 129 14.72 6.44 -4.68
CA ILE A 129 16.04 6.30 -5.31
C ILE A 129 16.03 6.72 -6.78
N SER A 130 17.21 6.86 -7.40
CA SER A 130 17.28 7.19 -8.83
C SER A 130 16.80 6.05 -9.72
N VAL A 131 16.22 6.38 -10.88
CA VAL A 131 15.77 5.42 -11.91
C VAL A 131 16.91 4.47 -12.31
N ALA A 132 18.12 4.99 -12.50
CA ALA A 132 19.29 4.18 -12.84
C ALA A 132 19.61 3.13 -11.75
N LYS A 133 19.51 3.50 -10.47
CA LYS A 133 19.73 2.56 -9.35
C LYS A 133 18.62 1.51 -9.29
N ALA A 134 17.36 1.90 -9.48
CA ALA A 134 16.23 0.97 -9.48
C ALA A 134 16.34 -0.06 -10.63
N LEU A 135 16.74 0.38 -11.82
CA LEU A 135 17.00 -0.49 -12.98
C LEU A 135 18.18 -1.43 -12.73
N ALA A 136 19.31 -0.92 -12.22
CA ALA A 136 20.49 -1.73 -11.91
C ALA A 136 20.21 -2.82 -10.87
N GLN A 137 19.28 -2.57 -9.94
CA GLN A 137 18.84 -3.53 -8.93
C GLN A 137 17.70 -4.46 -9.40
N GLY A 138 17.19 -4.28 -10.63
CA GLY A 138 16.12 -5.12 -11.19
C GLY A 138 14.77 -4.98 -10.46
N LEU A 139 14.55 -3.89 -9.73
CA LEU A 139 13.41 -3.74 -8.82
C LEU A 139 12.07 -3.77 -9.56
N GLY A 140 11.98 -3.17 -10.74
CA GLY A 140 10.74 -3.12 -11.52
C GLY A 140 10.20 -4.51 -11.86
N GLY A 141 11.08 -5.42 -12.31
CA GLY A 141 10.69 -6.80 -12.59
C GLY A 141 10.22 -7.55 -11.34
N LYS A 142 10.91 -7.35 -10.21
CA LYS A 142 10.56 -7.98 -8.93
C LYS A 142 9.21 -7.48 -8.40
N VAL A 143 8.96 -6.17 -8.42
CA VAL A 143 7.70 -5.55 -8.03
C VAL A 143 6.55 -6.08 -8.90
N LYS A 144 6.69 -6.05 -10.22
CA LYS A 144 5.66 -6.52 -11.15
C LYS A 144 5.30 -7.99 -10.91
N ALA A 145 6.31 -8.86 -10.84
CA ALA A 145 6.09 -10.30 -10.64
C ALA A 145 5.37 -10.61 -9.32
N ALA A 146 5.72 -9.89 -8.25
CA ALA A 146 5.08 -10.04 -6.95
C ALA A 146 3.62 -9.58 -6.96
N LEU A 147 3.30 -8.45 -7.60
CA LEU A 147 1.92 -7.97 -7.75
C LEU A 147 1.07 -8.90 -8.61
N GLU A 148 1.61 -9.37 -9.74
CA GLU A 148 0.92 -10.36 -10.58
C GLU A 148 0.66 -11.66 -9.82
N THR A 149 1.59 -12.08 -8.96
CA THR A 149 1.42 -13.25 -8.10
C THR A 149 0.33 -13.02 -7.04
N ALA A 150 0.34 -11.87 -6.36
CA ALA A 150 -0.69 -11.51 -5.38
C ALA A 150 -2.09 -11.51 -6.02
N ILE A 151 -2.25 -10.88 -7.20
CA ILE A 151 -3.52 -10.85 -7.93
C ILE A 151 -3.94 -12.25 -8.39
N LYS A 152 -2.99 -13.09 -8.85
CA LYS A 152 -3.29 -14.48 -9.24
C LYS A 152 -3.80 -15.31 -8.06
N LEU A 153 -3.19 -15.16 -6.88
CA LEU A 153 -3.58 -15.85 -5.66
C LEU A 153 -4.92 -15.33 -5.11
N GLN A 154 -5.14 -14.01 -5.21
CA GLN A 154 -6.31 -13.34 -4.68
C GLN A 154 -6.84 -12.28 -5.66
N PRO A 155 -7.64 -12.68 -6.67
CA PRO A 155 -8.10 -11.77 -7.73
C PRO A 155 -8.98 -10.60 -7.28
N LYS A 156 -9.42 -10.59 -6.02
CA LYS A 156 -10.20 -9.49 -5.41
C LYS A 156 -9.36 -8.53 -4.58
N HIS A 157 -8.04 -8.72 -4.54
CA HIS A 157 -7.13 -7.85 -3.80
C HIS A 157 -7.00 -6.49 -4.49
N ALA A 158 -7.83 -5.53 -4.09
CA ALA A 158 -7.92 -4.21 -4.72
C ALA A 158 -6.56 -3.48 -4.66
N ASP A 159 -5.86 -3.54 -3.51
CA ASP A 159 -4.62 -2.78 -3.34
C ASP A 159 -3.48 -3.27 -4.24
N ALA A 160 -3.43 -4.58 -4.55
CA ALA A 160 -2.49 -5.12 -5.52
C ALA A 160 -2.80 -4.66 -6.95
N HIS A 161 -4.09 -4.48 -7.30
CA HIS A 161 -4.48 -3.91 -8.59
C HIS A 161 -4.06 -2.44 -8.69
N ILE A 162 -4.23 -1.65 -7.63
CA ILE A 162 -3.77 -0.25 -7.56
C ILE A 162 -2.26 -0.19 -7.75
N ALA A 163 -1.51 -0.95 -6.94
CA ALA A 163 -0.05 -0.93 -7.00
C ALA A 163 0.49 -1.38 -8.37
N LEU A 164 -0.15 -2.35 -9.04
CA LEU A 164 0.24 -2.75 -10.40
C LEU A 164 -0.13 -1.70 -11.44
N ALA A 165 -1.23 -0.99 -11.24
CA ALA A 165 -1.59 0.17 -12.06
C ALA A 165 -0.57 1.31 -11.92
N SER A 166 -0.18 1.65 -10.69
CA SER A 166 0.88 2.64 -10.40
C SER A 166 2.22 2.23 -11.00
N PHE A 167 2.59 0.95 -10.91
CA PHE A 167 3.78 0.43 -11.60
C PHE A 167 3.76 0.75 -13.11
N HIS A 168 2.65 0.48 -13.79
CA HIS A 168 2.52 0.75 -15.22
C HIS A 168 2.61 2.25 -15.54
N ALA A 169 1.96 3.10 -14.74
CA ALA A 169 1.97 4.55 -14.90
C ALA A 169 3.37 5.13 -14.69
N GLU A 170 4.00 4.83 -13.55
CA GLU A 170 5.31 5.37 -13.18
C GLU A 170 6.42 4.94 -14.12
N VAL A 171 6.42 3.69 -14.59
CA VAL A 171 7.43 3.23 -15.55
C VAL A 171 7.31 4.00 -16.87
N ILE A 172 6.08 4.22 -17.35
CA ILE A 172 5.84 4.99 -18.58
C ILE A 172 6.25 6.45 -18.39
N ASP A 173 5.91 7.05 -17.25
CA ASP A 173 6.27 8.43 -16.91
C ASP A 173 7.80 8.62 -16.86
N LYS A 174 8.51 7.73 -16.15
CA LYS A 174 9.95 7.86 -15.87
C LYS A 174 10.84 7.56 -17.08
N VAL A 175 10.50 6.58 -17.92
CA VAL A 175 11.37 6.16 -19.05
C VAL A 175 10.73 6.31 -20.42
N GLY A 176 9.50 6.82 -20.49
CA GLY A 176 8.73 6.94 -21.72
C GLY A 176 8.09 5.63 -22.16
N SER A 177 7.03 5.72 -22.97
CA SER A 177 6.21 4.57 -23.39
C SER A 177 6.98 3.49 -24.16
N LEU A 178 7.96 3.88 -24.99
CA LEU A 178 8.74 2.95 -25.81
C LEU A 178 9.64 2.06 -24.92
N LEU A 179 10.42 2.67 -24.02
CA LEU A 179 11.27 1.91 -23.08
C LEU A 179 10.42 1.22 -22.02
N GLY A 180 9.35 1.85 -21.55
CA GLY A 180 8.43 1.26 -20.58
C GLY A 180 7.84 -0.06 -21.07
N ARG A 181 7.53 -0.19 -22.37
CA ARG A 181 7.10 -1.46 -22.97
C ARG A 181 8.15 -2.57 -22.83
N THR A 182 9.44 -2.25 -22.94
CA THR A 182 10.52 -3.23 -22.73
C THR A 182 10.62 -3.70 -21.28
N GLN A 183 10.13 -2.88 -20.33
CA GLN A 183 9.98 -3.21 -18.91
C GLN A 183 8.61 -3.84 -18.59
N GLY A 184 7.80 -4.15 -19.60
CA GLY A 184 6.48 -4.74 -19.44
C GLY A 184 5.38 -3.76 -19.01
N ALA A 185 5.60 -2.44 -19.18
CA ALA A 185 4.60 -1.43 -18.87
C ALA A 185 3.59 -1.20 -20.01
N SER A 186 2.34 -0.94 -19.64
CA SER A 186 1.24 -0.74 -20.58
C SER A 186 0.24 0.27 -20.01
N LYS A 187 0.00 1.35 -20.76
CA LYS A 187 -0.96 2.40 -20.40
C LYS A 187 -2.37 1.84 -20.22
N ASP A 188 -2.84 1.07 -21.21
CA ASP A 188 -4.19 0.51 -21.19
C ASP A 188 -4.38 -0.46 -20.02
N THR A 189 -3.36 -1.25 -19.72
CA THR A 189 -3.36 -2.16 -18.56
C THR A 189 -3.43 -1.38 -17.26
N GLY A 190 -2.61 -0.34 -17.09
CA GLY A 190 -2.63 0.52 -15.91
C GLY A 190 -3.99 1.16 -15.67
N LEU A 191 -4.57 1.80 -16.69
CA LEU A 191 -5.89 2.43 -16.60
C LEU A 191 -7.01 1.42 -16.29
N SER A 192 -6.94 0.21 -16.85
CA SER A 192 -7.91 -0.85 -16.56
C SER A 192 -7.80 -1.36 -15.12
N LEU A 193 -6.58 -1.48 -14.58
CA LEU A 193 -6.34 -1.97 -13.23
C LEU A 193 -6.81 -0.96 -12.17
N TYR A 194 -6.60 0.34 -12.37
CA TYR A 194 -7.17 1.37 -11.48
C TYR A 194 -8.69 1.27 -11.38
N LYS A 195 -9.38 1.15 -12.54
CA LYS A 195 -10.83 0.99 -12.58
C LYS A 195 -11.28 -0.31 -11.91
N ALA A 196 -10.55 -1.40 -12.08
CA ALA A 196 -10.84 -2.66 -11.42
C ALA A 196 -10.69 -2.54 -9.89
N ALA A 197 -9.65 -1.87 -9.41
CA ALA A 197 -9.44 -1.63 -7.99
C ALA A 197 -10.57 -0.80 -7.36
N LEU A 198 -10.96 0.32 -7.97
CA LEU A 198 -12.08 1.13 -7.47
C LEU A 198 -13.42 0.40 -7.56
N LYS A 199 -13.59 -0.54 -8.49
CA LYS A 199 -14.77 -1.41 -8.49
C LYS A 199 -14.77 -2.39 -7.31
N LEU A 200 -13.60 -2.87 -6.89
CA LEU A 200 -13.43 -3.77 -5.76
C LEU A 200 -13.56 -3.05 -4.41
N ASN A 201 -13.00 -1.84 -4.30
CA ASN A 201 -13.05 -0.99 -3.11
C ASN A 201 -13.40 0.47 -3.48
N PRO A 202 -14.69 0.80 -3.69
CA PRO A 202 -15.12 2.12 -4.16
C PRO A 202 -14.88 3.26 -3.17
N THR A 203 -14.59 2.96 -1.91
CA THR A 203 -14.39 3.94 -0.84
C THR A 203 -12.93 4.10 -0.44
N SER A 204 -12.00 3.57 -1.24
CA SER A 204 -10.57 3.66 -0.95
C SER A 204 -10.01 5.02 -1.38
N ALA A 205 -9.67 5.87 -0.42
CA ALA A 205 -9.04 7.16 -0.66
C ALA A 205 -7.70 6.99 -1.40
N VAL A 206 -6.85 6.04 -0.98
CA VAL A 206 -5.58 5.77 -1.67
C VAL A 206 -5.78 5.29 -3.11
N ALA A 207 -6.82 4.52 -3.41
CA ALA A 207 -7.13 4.12 -4.79
C ALA A 207 -7.48 5.30 -5.68
N MET A 208 -8.23 6.26 -5.14
CA MET A 208 -8.61 7.47 -5.85
C MET A 208 -7.39 8.37 -6.10
N VAL A 209 -6.55 8.59 -5.07
CA VAL A 209 -5.29 9.35 -5.16
C VAL A 209 -4.34 8.73 -6.19
N GLU A 210 -4.07 7.44 -6.09
CA GLU A 210 -3.16 6.73 -7.00
C GLU A 210 -3.73 6.73 -8.44
N TYR A 211 -5.05 6.60 -8.61
CA TYR A 211 -5.66 6.71 -9.95
C TYR A 211 -5.56 8.14 -10.50
N ALA A 212 -5.78 9.16 -9.69
CA ALA A 212 -5.59 10.56 -10.09
C ALA A 212 -4.17 10.80 -10.60
N ASN A 213 -3.17 10.40 -9.81
CA ASN A 213 -1.76 10.43 -10.20
C ASN A 213 -1.50 9.67 -11.50
N GLY A 214 -2.01 8.44 -11.61
CA GLY A 214 -1.88 7.61 -12.80
C GLY A 214 -2.51 8.22 -14.05
N LEU A 215 -3.64 8.92 -13.92
CA LEU A 215 -4.27 9.65 -15.03
C LEU A 215 -3.35 10.76 -15.54
N VAL A 216 -2.76 11.55 -14.63
CA VAL A 216 -1.85 12.63 -15.01
C VAL A 216 -0.61 12.07 -15.71
N MET A 217 0.03 11.04 -15.14
CA MET A 217 1.21 10.38 -15.73
C MET A 217 0.93 9.79 -17.13
N LEU A 218 -0.26 9.21 -17.34
CA LEU A 218 -0.56 8.46 -18.57
C LEU A 218 -1.26 9.28 -19.66
N GLU A 219 -2.01 10.32 -19.28
CA GLU A 219 -2.89 11.09 -20.16
C GLU A 219 -2.58 12.61 -20.16
N GLY A 220 -1.75 13.07 -19.23
CA GLY A 220 -1.38 14.47 -19.06
C GLY A 220 -2.57 15.38 -18.75
N ASP A 221 -2.43 16.66 -19.11
CA ASP A 221 -3.37 17.75 -18.79
C ASP A 221 -4.83 17.47 -19.20
N LYS A 222 -5.03 16.64 -20.23
CA LYS A 222 -6.36 16.26 -20.74
C LYS A 222 -7.23 15.59 -19.68
N LYS A 223 -6.62 14.99 -18.66
CA LYS A 223 -7.31 14.28 -17.57
C LYS A 223 -7.23 14.99 -16.22
N MET A 224 -6.68 16.21 -16.15
CA MET A 224 -6.58 16.95 -14.89
C MET A 224 -7.92 17.15 -14.19
N LYS A 225 -9.00 17.48 -14.92
CA LYS A 225 -10.33 17.61 -14.31
C LYS A 225 -10.84 16.32 -13.65
N GLU A 226 -10.53 15.17 -14.25
CA GLU A 226 -10.91 13.86 -13.71
C GLU A 226 -10.02 13.49 -12.52
N ALA A 227 -8.72 13.79 -12.58
CA ALA A 227 -7.78 13.62 -11.49
C ALA A 227 -8.15 14.49 -10.27
N THR A 228 -8.42 15.79 -10.45
CA THR A 228 -8.87 16.69 -9.38
C THR A 228 -10.14 16.18 -8.72
N LYS A 229 -11.12 15.69 -9.51
CA LYS A 229 -12.33 15.10 -8.94
C LYS A 229 -12.03 13.88 -8.05
N LEU A 230 -11.10 13.02 -8.46
CA LEU A 230 -10.68 11.88 -7.66
C LEU A 230 -9.99 12.32 -6.36
N TYR A 231 -9.17 13.38 -6.39
CA TYR A 231 -8.58 13.95 -5.17
C TYR A 231 -9.65 14.53 -4.24
N ASP A 232 -10.62 15.27 -4.77
CA ASP A 232 -11.76 15.79 -3.99
C ASP A 232 -12.55 14.65 -3.33
N ASP A 233 -12.88 13.60 -4.09
CA ASP A 233 -13.61 12.43 -3.60
C ASP A 233 -12.78 11.67 -2.52
N ALA A 234 -11.44 11.61 -2.68
CA ALA A 234 -10.53 11.01 -1.71
C ALA A 234 -10.45 11.83 -0.41
N ALA A 235 -10.30 13.15 -0.51
CA ALA A 235 -10.24 14.08 0.62
C ALA A 235 -11.54 14.12 1.43
N ALA A 236 -12.67 13.81 0.78
CA ALA A 236 -14.00 13.71 1.38
C ALA A 236 -14.34 12.31 1.93
N SER A 237 -13.46 11.32 1.80
CA SER A 237 -13.72 9.96 2.27
C SER A 237 -13.73 9.87 3.80
N ASP A 238 -14.62 9.03 4.34
CA ASP A 238 -14.71 8.74 5.77
C ASP A 238 -13.74 7.61 6.15
N PRO A 239 -12.63 7.89 6.87
CA PRO A 239 -11.66 6.86 7.23
C PRO A 239 -12.19 5.96 8.35
N MET A 240 -12.00 4.65 8.20
CA MET A 240 -12.37 3.65 9.20
C MET A 240 -11.20 3.23 10.10
N ASP A 241 -9.97 3.61 9.75
CA ASP A 241 -8.79 3.40 10.59
C ASP A 241 -7.73 4.51 10.41
N ALA A 242 -6.63 4.39 11.16
CA ALA A 242 -5.55 5.37 11.11
C ALA A 242 -4.82 5.41 9.76
N MET A 243 -4.72 4.30 9.03
CA MET A 243 -4.10 4.28 7.70
C MET A 243 -4.97 5.02 6.70
N GLU A 244 -6.26 4.69 6.63
CA GLU A 244 -7.22 5.39 5.77
C GLU A 244 -7.27 6.89 6.14
N ARG A 245 -7.11 7.25 7.41
CA ARG A 245 -7.01 8.66 7.81
C ARG A 245 -5.78 9.34 7.21
N LEU A 246 -4.63 8.68 7.21
CA LEU A 246 -3.41 9.23 6.59
C LEU A 246 -3.58 9.38 5.08
N ASP A 247 -4.28 8.45 4.41
CA ASP A 247 -4.60 8.56 2.98
C ASP A 247 -5.47 9.80 2.69
N VAL A 248 -6.50 10.04 3.52
CA VAL A 248 -7.38 11.22 3.40
C VAL A 248 -6.61 12.52 3.63
N GLU A 249 -5.73 12.57 4.62
CA GLU A 249 -4.93 13.77 4.89
C GLU A 249 -3.87 14.01 3.80
N MET A 250 -3.31 12.95 3.19
CA MET A 250 -2.48 13.09 1.98
C MET A 250 -3.29 13.70 0.83
N ALA A 251 -4.49 13.18 0.56
CA ALA A 251 -5.34 13.69 -0.51
C ALA A 251 -5.69 15.18 -0.33
N LYS A 252 -5.91 15.62 0.91
CA LYS A 252 -6.14 17.04 1.22
C LYS A 252 -4.90 17.89 0.92
N ALA A 253 -3.71 17.41 1.28
CA ALA A 253 -2.47 18.13 1.00
C ALA A 253 -2.24 18.29 -0.51
N GLU A 254 -2.50 17.24 -1.31
CA GLU A 254 -2.39 17.28 -2.78
C GLU A 254 -3.39 18.24 -3.46
N LEU A 255 -4.48 18.64 -2.78
CA LEU A 255 -5.43 19.65 -3.28
C LEU A 255 -5.00 21.08 -2.95
N GLU A 256 -4.12 21.27 -1.96
CA GLU A 256 -3.61 22.58 -1.54
C GLU A 256 -2.41 23.04 -2.38
N ASP A 257 -1.71 22.10 -3.04
CA ASP A 257 -0.57 22.31 -3.93
C ASP A 257 -0.97 22.66 -5.39
#